data_AF-A0A9X1KUB4-F1
#
_entry.id   AF-A0A9X1KUB4-F1
#
_cell.length_a   1.000
_cell.length_b   1.000
_cell.length_c   1.000
_cell.angle_alpha   90.00
_cell.angle_beta   90.00
_cell.angle_gamma   90.00
#
_symmetry.space_group_name_H-M   'P 1'
#
loop_
_entity.id
_entity.type
_entity.pdbx_description
1 polymer ?
#
loop_
_entity_poly.entity_id
_entity_poly.type
_entity_poly.pdbx_seq_one_letter_code
_entity_poly.pdbx_strand_id
1 'polypeptide(L)'
;MLKRLILALLLTFSITVFAQEEKFNFFEEAQKAFKSNDLKRAHGLFSLAQKFDSKQENVNISFRKADSLKVVLRKNLIEAITGNWKMVTPESWALREPSDSIVGKMITIEKNEILFYELYPKAKKWNLVRTEHLVFSEKINMSTDPLLIVYSNREVWEYYVDEISGNLIAYYVGEENEETISELACGNPKVAYFKLQ
;
A
#
# COMPACT_ATOMS: atom_id res chain seq x y z
N MET A 1 -4.88 60.82 -19.34
CA MET A 1 -5.52 59.50 -19.60
C MET A 1 -4.50 58.41 -19.94
N LEU A 2 -3.50 58.66 -20.78
CA LEU A 2 -2.49 57.67 -21.20
C LEU A 2 -1.78 56.95 -20.03
N LYS A 3 -1.42 57.67 -18.95
CA LYS A 3 -0.81 57.07 -17.75
C LYS A 3 -1.70 56.07 -17.01
N ARG A 4 -3.03 56.29 -17.02
CA ARG A 4 -4.01 55.37 -16.39
C ARG A 4 -4.25 54.13 -17.24
N LEU A 5 -4.19 54.28 -18.58
CA LEU A 5 -4.23 53.17 -19.54
C LEU A 5 -3.00 52.27 -19.45
N ILE A 6 -1.79 52.86 -19.33
CA ILE A 6 -0.55 52.10 -19.14
C ILE A 6 -0.56 51.33 -17.81
N LEU A 7 -1.06 51.96 -16.74
CA LEU A 7 -1.18 51.30 -15.43
C LEU A 7 -2.16 50.12 -15.47
N ALA A 8 -3.30 50.29 -16.16
CA ALA A 8 -4.27 49.21 -16.36
C ALA A 8 -3.69 48.05 -17.18
N LEU A 9 -2.92 48.36 -18.24
CA LEU A 9 -2.27 47.34 -19.08
C LEU A 9 -1.19 46.55 -18.32
N LEU A 10 -0.42 47.22 -17.46
CA LEU A 10 0.60 46.59 -16.61
C LEU A 10 -0.05 45.71 -15.53
N LEU A 11 -1.16 46.16 -14.95
CA LEU A 11 -1.95 45.37 -13.99
C LEU A 11 -2.51 44.11 -14.66
N THR A 12 -3.09 44.19 -15.87
CA THR A 12 -3.61 43.01 -16.56
C THR A 12 -2.51 42.04 -17.00
N PHE A 13 -1.33 42.52 -17.37
CA PHE A 13 -0.19 41.67 -17.72
C PHE A 13 0.42 40.95 -16.50
N SER A 14 0.39 41.58 -15.33
CA SER A 14 0.87 40.94 -14.09
C SER A 14 -0.01 39.77 -13.65
N ILE A 15 -1.32 39.79 -13.94
CA ILE A 15 -2.25 38.71 -13.57
C ILE A 15 -2.02 37.46 -14.44
N THR A 16 -1.59 37.62 -15.70
CA THR A 16 -1.36 36.48 -16.61
C THR A 16 -0.05 35.74 -16.37
N VAL A 17 0.96 36.38 -15.78
CA VAL A 17 2.27 35.75 -15.52
C VAL A 17 2.24 34.85 -14.28
N PHE A 18 1.34 35.10 -13.32
CA PHE A 18 1.17 34.26 -12.13
C PHE A 18 0.23 33.06 -12.31
N ALA A 19 -0.30 32.83 -13.52
CA ALA A 19 -1.27 31.75 -13.79
C ALA A 19 -0.69 30.55 -14.57
N GLN A 20 0.62 30.52 -14.84
CA GLN A 20 1.28 29.32 -15.36
C GLN A 20 1.71 28.41 -14.21
N GLU A 21 0.76 27.75 -13.55
CA GLU A 21 1.08 26.52 -12.84
C GLU A 21 1.50 25.48 -13.88
N GLU A 22 2.75 25.04 -13.85
CA GLU A 22 3.23 23.95 -14.69
C GLU A 22 2.38 22.71 -14.38
N LYS A 23 1.48 22.35 -15.31
CA LYS A 23 0.55 21.23 -15.12
C LYS A 23 1.36 19.96 -14.88
N PHE A 24 1.19 19.35 -13.70
CA PHE A 24 1.90 18.13 -13.34
C PHE A 24 1.67 17.03 -14.40
N ASN A 25 2.76 16.59 -15.04
CA ASN A 25 2.70 15.58 -16.09
C ASN A 25 2.98 14.20 -15.51
N PHE A 26 1.91 13.50 -15.10
CA PHE A 26 1.99 12.16 -14.51
C PHE A 26 2.78 11.17 -15.37
N PHE A 27 2.66 11.24 -16.70
CA PHE A 27 3.32 10.31 -17.60
C PHE A 27 4.84 10.50 -17.62
N GLU A 28 5.32 11.74 -17.71
CA GLU A 28 6.75 12.04 -17.68
C GLU A 28 7.36 11.71 -16.31
N GLU A 29 6.65 12.02 -15.23
CA GLU A 29 7.08 11.66 -13.88
C GLU A 29 7.11 10.14 -13.67
N ALA A 30 6.15 9.40 -14.23
CA ALA A 30 6.17 7.94 -14.21
C ALA A 30 7.40 7.37 -14.93
N GLN A 31 7.78 7.96 -16.07
CA GLN A 31 8.99 7.56 -16.77
C GLN A 31 10.26 7.87 -15.97
N LYS A 32 10.33 9.00 -15.28
CA LYS A 32 11.46 9.34 -14.40
C LYS A 32 11.57 8.32 -13.26
N ALA A 33 10.47 8.05 -12.56
CA ALA A 33 10.43 7.06 -11.48
C ALA A 33 10.82 5.65 -11.97
N PHE A 34 10.33 5.25 -13.16
CA PHE A 34 10.70 3.97 -13.76
C PHE A 34 12.20 3.89 -14.07
N LYS A 35 12.80 4.95 -14.64
CA LYS A 35 14.24 5.03 -14.94
C LYS A 35 15.10 5.02 -13.67
N SER A 36 14.60 5.56 -12.56
CA SER A 36 15.27 5.50 -11.25
C SER A 36 14.99 4.22 -10.47
N ASN A 37 14.34 3.22 -11.08
CA ASN A 37 13.96 1.95 -10.46
C ASN A 37 13.00 2.08 -9.25
N ASP A 38 12.30 3.21 -9.12
CA ASP A 38 11.23 3.39 -8.13
C ASP A 38 9.92 2.85 -8.69
N LEU A 39 9.80 1.52 -8.65
CA LEU A 39 8.71 0.80 -9.32
C LEU A 39 7.33 1.06 -8.69
N LYS A 40 7.25 1.22 -7.35
CA LYS A 40 5.98 1.51 -6.65
C LYS A 40 5.48 2.88 -7.07
N ARG A 41 6.34 3.90 -7.06
CA ARG A 41 5.99 5.25 -7.53
C ARG A 41 5.67 5.28 -9.03
N ALA A 42 6.45 4.58 -9.85
CA ALA A 42 6.19 4.50 -11.29
C ALA A 42 4.81 3.89 -11.58
N HIS A 43 4.43 2.83 -10.88
CA HIS A 43 3.10 2.23 -11.00
C HIS A 43 1.99 3.23 -10.66
N GLY A 44 2.08 3.91 -9.51
CA GLY A 44 1.08 4.91 -9.11
C GLY A 44 0.95 6.04 -10.13
N LEU A 45 2.07 6.57 -10.61
CA LEU A 45 2.08 7.66 -11.59
C LEU A 45 1.54 7.21 -12.97
N PHE A 46 1.88 6.02 -13.45
CA PHE A 46 1.26 5.47 -14.66
C PHE A 46 -0.25 5.23 -14.46
N SER A 47 -0.68 4.83 -13.27
CA SER A 47 -2.11 4.65 -12.95
C SER A 47 -2.88 5.97 -12.97
N LEU A 48 -2.26 7.06 -12.51
CA LEU A 48 -2.82 8.41 -12.58
C LEU A 48 -2.80 8.95 -14.01
N ALA A 49 -1.74 8.72 -14.78
CA ALA A 49 -1.65 9.14 -16.18
C ALA A 49 -2.78 8.56 -17.05
N GLN A 50 -3.22 7.33 -16.77
CA GLN A 50 -4.39 6.74 -17.47
C GLN A 50 -5.68 7.55 -17.30
N LYS A 51 -5.84 8.21 -16.14
CA LYS A 51 -7.05 8.96 -15.80
C LYS A 51 -6.98 10.42 -16.25
N PHE A 52 -5.78 11.01 -16.26
CA PHE A 52 -5.61 12.46 -16.34
C PHE A 52 -4.80 12.97 -17.54
N ASP A 53 -4.12 12.09 -18.29
CA ASP A 53 -3.38 12.50 -19.49
C ASP A 53 -4.34 12.82 -20.65
N SER A 54 -4.06 13.91 -21.37
CA SER A 54 -4.85 14.34 -22.52
C SER A 54 -4.48 13.63 -23.83
N LYS A 55 -3.30 13.00 -23.90
CA LYS A 55 -2.81 12.31 -25.10
C LYS A 55 -3.15 10.82 -25.00
N GLN A 56 -3.99 10.34 -25.91
CA GLN A 56 -4.42 8.94 -25.94
C GLN A 56 -3.25 7.94 -26.03
N GLU A 57 -2.18 8.30 -26.74
CA GLU A 57 -0.97 7.47 -26.81
C GLU A 57 -0.33 7.26 -25.43
N ASN A 58 -0.19 8.33 -24.64
CA ASN A 58 0.32 8.26 -23.28
C ASN A 58 -0.58 7.40 -22.39
N VAL A 59 -1.90 7.55 -22.51
CA VAL A 59 -2.88 6.73 -21.78
C VAL A 59 -2.68 5.25 -22.07
N ASN A 60 -2.57 4.88 -23.35
CA ASN A 60 -2.38 3.48 -23.77
C ASN A 60 -1.05 2.89 -23.28
N ILE A 61 0.03 3.67 -23.32
CA ILE A 61 1.34 3.25 -22.79
C ILE A 61 1.26 3.08 -21.27
N SER A 62 0.62 4.03 -20.58
CA SER A 62 0.47 4.03 -19.13
C SER A 62 -0.31 2.84 -18.63
N PHE A 63 -1.39 2.45 -19.33
CA PHE A 63 -2.16 1.25 -19.03
C PHE A 63 -1.29 -0.01 -19.04
N ARG A 64 -0.56 -0.24 -20.14
CA ARG A 64 0.33 -1.41 -20.29
C ARG A 64 1.45 -1.42 -19.25
N LYS A 65 2.02 -0.26 -18.95
CA LYS A 65 3.12 -0.12 -17.99
C LYS A 65 2.65 -0.36 -16.56
N ALA A 66 1.52 0.21 -16.15
CA ALA A 66 0.95 -0.02 -14.84
C ALA A 66 0.63 -1.51 -14.64
N ASP A 67 -0.03 -2.16 -15.61
CA ASP A 67 -0.37 -3.58 -15.51
C ASP A 67 0.88 -4.48 -15.40
N SER A 68 1.90 -4.21 -16.19
CA SER A 68 3.19 -4.94 -16.10
C SER A 68 3.86 -4.74 -14.74
N LEU A 69 3.89 -3.50 -14.24
CA LEU A 69 4.48 -3.18 -12.94
C LEU A 69 3.69 -3.80 -11.78
N LYS A 70 2.36 -3.87 -11.88
CA LYS A 70 1.50 -4.52 -10.88
C LYS A 70 1.94 -5.95 -10.62
N VAL A 71 2.17 -6.73 -11.69
CA VAL A 71 2.63 -8.11 -11.59
C VAL A 71 4.01 -8.21 -10.91
N VAL A 72 4.95 -7.35 -11.30
CA VAL A 72 6.30 -7.32 -10.73
C VAL A 72 6.27 -6.95 -9.25
N LEU A 73 5.52 -5.91 -8.88
CA LEU A 73 5.41 -5.43 -7.51
C LEU A 73 4.81 -6.50 -6.59
N ARG A 74 3.74 -7.16 -7.02
CA ARG A 74 3.11 -8.25 -6.25
C ARG A 74 4.04 -9.43 -6.06
N LYS A 75 4.78 -9.82 -7.10
CA LYS A 75 5.79 -10.87 -7.01
C LYS A 75 6.90 -10.50 -6.01
N ASN A 76 7.45 -9.29 -6.13
CA ASN A 76 8.50 -8.80 -5.24
C ASN A 76 8.03 -8.76 -3.78
N LEU A 77 6.78 -8.34 -3.54
CA LEU A 77 6.20 -8.34 -2.20
C LEU A 77 6.13 -9.76 -1.64
N ILE A 78 5.55 -10.72 -2.38
CA ILE A 78 5.46 -12.12 -1.92
C ILE A 78 6.85 -12.66 -1.57
N GLU A 79 7.84 -12.45 -2.43
CA GLU A 79 9.22 -12.87 -2.18
C GLU A 79 9.80 -12.24 -0.90
N ALA A 80 9.50 -10.96 -0.64
CA ALA A 80 9.99 -10.25 0.54
C ALA A 80 9.33 -10.73 1.84
N ILE A 81 8.02 -11.02 1.83
CA ILE A 81 7.26 -11.35 3.05
C ILE A 81 7.18 -12.85 3.33
N THR A 82 7.57 -13.72 2.39
CA THR A 82 7.55 -15.17 2.57
C THR A 82 8.46 -15.58 3.74
N GLY A 83 7.91 -16.41 4.64
CA GLY A 83 8.64 -16.94 5.80
C GLY A 83 7.78 -17.13 7.04
N ASN A 84 8.45 -17.52 8.13
CA ASN A 84 7.84 -17.70 9.45
C ASN A 84 8.07 -16.44 10.29
N TRP A 85 7.02 -15.89 10.87
CA TRP A 85 7.04 -14.61 11.55
C TRP A 85 6.30 -14.67 12.89
N LYS A 86 6.99 -14.39 13.99
CA LYS A 86 6.37 -14.38 15.32
C LYS A 86 5.93 -12.96 15.69
N MET A 87 4.69 -12.82 16.15
CA MET A 87 4.11 -11.53 16.50
C MET A 87 4.90 -10.90 17.66
N VAL A 88 5.24 -9.63 17.49
CA VAL A 88 5.77 -8.79 18.56
C VAL A 88 4.60 -8.42 19.45
N THR A 89 4.54 -9.03 20.63
CA THR A 89 3.58 -8.63 21.66
C THR A 89 4.12 -7.40 22.37
N PRO A 90 3.37 -6.29 22.47
CA PRO A 90 3.71 -5.22 23.39
C PRO A 90 3.88 -5.79 24.79
N GLU A 91 4.91 -5.38 25.53
CA GLU A 91 5.10 -5.73 26.94
C GLU A 91 4.00 -5.07 27.79
N SER A 92 2.77 -5.56 27.68
CA SER A 92 1.67 -5.18 28.57
C SER A 92 1.72 -6.09 29.79
N TRP A 93 2.59 -5.74 30.73
CA TRP A 93 2.64 -6.32 32.07
C TRP A 93 1.30 -6.24 32.83
N ALA A 94 0.34 -5.45 32.34
CA ALA A 94 -0.94 -5.16 32.98
C ALA A 94 -2.15 -5.99 32.47
N LEU A 95 -2.03 -6.79 31.40
CA LEU A 95 -3.19 -7.46 30.76
C LEU A 95 -2.90 -8.93 30.41
N ARG A 96 -2.38 -9.70 31.38
CA ARG A 96 -2.44 -11.17 31.25
C ARG A 96 -3.86 -11.61 31.63
N GLU A 97 -4.68 -11.91 30.63
CA GLU A 97 -5.90 -12.67 30.82
C GLU A 97 -5.61 -14.05 31.45
N PRO A 98 -6.61 -14.74 32.03
CA PRO A 98 -6.42 -15.93 32.86
C PRO A 98 -5.65 -17.04 32.13
N SER A 99 -5.09 -17.99 32.90
CA SER A 99 -4.13 -19.04 32.53
C SER A 99 -4.45 -19.98 31.34
N ASP A 100 -5.54 -19.75 30.62
CA ASP A 100 -5.90 -20.37 29.33
C ASP A 100 -5.63 -19.42 28.12
N SER A 101 -5.10 -18.22 28.39
CA SER A 101 -4.81 -17.19 27.41
C SER A 101 -3.65 -17.57 26.49
N ILE A 102 -3.81 -17.31 25.18
CA ILE A 102 -2.78 -17.44 24.14
C ILE A 102 -1.46 -16.78 24.60
N VAL A 103 -0.37 -17.55 24.65
CA VAL A 103 0.97 -17.08 25.08
C VAL A 103 1.87 -16.65 23.92
N GLY A 104 1.42 -16.86 22.69
CA GLY A 104 2.13 -16.43 21.50
C GLY A 104 1.29 -16.54 20.24
N LYS A 105 1.53 -15.64 19.30
CA LYS A 105 0.97 -15.69 17.94
C LYS A 105 2.11 -15.68 16.94
N MET A 106 1.96 -16.43 15.85
CA MET A 106 2.85 -16.35 14.70
C MET A 106 2.05 -16.54 13.41
N ILE A 107 2.66 -16.14 12.31
CA ILE A 107 2.16 -16.42 10.97
C ILE A 107 3.25 -17.09 10.14
N THR A 108 2.85 -17.95 9.22
CA THR A 108 3.68 -18.44 8.13
C THR A 108 3.08 -17.90 6.84
N ILE A 109 3.86 -17.12 6.09
CA ILE A 109 3.45 -16.63 4.78
C ILE A 109 4.13 -17.50 3.73
N GLU A 110 3.31 -18.16 2.94
CA GLU A 110 3.72 -18.91 1.77
C GLU A 110 3.33 -18.16 0.49
N LYS A 111 3.63 -18.74 -0.67
CA LYS A 111 3.39 -18.10 -1.96
C LYS A 111 1.92 -17.74 -2.21
N ASN A 112 0.99 -18.57 -1.71
CA ASN A 112 -0.43 -18.47 -2.02
C ASN A 112 -1.33 -18.36 -0.78
N GLU A 113 -0.76 -18.43 0.42
CA GLU A 113 -1.54 -18.46 1.66
C GLU A 113 -0.77 -17.90 2.85
N ILE A 114 -1.54 -17.52 3.87
CA ILE A 114 -1.07 -17.03 5.16
C ILE A 114 -1.69 -17.92 6.23
N LEU A 115 -0.84 -18.62 6.97
CA LEU A 115 -1.21 -19.53 8.03
C LEU A 115 -1.03 -18.83 9.38
N PHE A 116 -2.07 -18.79 10.20
CA PHE A 116 -2.05 -18.16 11.51
C PHE A 116 -2.01 -19.21 12.61
N TYR A 117 -1.06 -19.06 13.52
CA TYR A 117 -0.86 -19.99 14.62
C TYR A 117 -0.94 -19.32 15.97
N GLU A 118 -1.44 -20.09 16.93
CA GLU A 118 -1.49 -19.73 18.34
C GLU A 118 -0.75 -20.78 19.19
N LEU A 119 -0.05 -20.29 20.20
CA LEU A 119 0.56 -21.10 21.24
C LEU A 119 -0.24 -20.96 22.52
N TYR A 120 -0.76 -22.08 23.03
CA TYR A 120 -1.49 -22.12 24.30
C TYR A 120 -0.57 -22.51 25.47
N PRO A 121 -0.90 -22.11 26.70
CA PRO A 121 -0.20 -22.56 27.91
C PRO A 121 -0.08 -24.08 27.95
N LYS A 122 1.11 -24.59 28.30
CA LYS A 122 1.44 -26.04 28.37
C LYS A 122 1.38 -26.79 27.03
N ALA A 123 0.98 -26.16 25.93
CA ALA A 123 1.07 -26.75 24.61
C ALA A 123 2.55 -26.86 24.20
N LYS A 124 2.93 -28.03 23.68
CA LYS A 124 4.30 -28.26 23.17
C LYS A 124 4.47 -27.86 21.70
N LYS A 125 3.39 -27.42 21.04
CA LYS A 125 3.36 -27.11 19.62
C LYS A 125 2.43 -25.93 19.32
N TRP A 126 2.74 -25.22 18.24
CA TRP A 126 1.87 -24.23 17.61
C TRP A 126 0.63 -24.92 17.02
N ASN A 127 -0.53 -24.30 17.17
CA ASN A 127 -1.78 -24.78 16.61
C ASN A 127 -2.21 -23.83 15.50
N LEU A 128 -2.49 -24.37 14.31
CA LEU A 128 -3.06 -23.60 13.21
C LEU A 128 -4.51 -23.25 13.57
N VAL A 129 -4.84 -21.96 13.58
CA VAL A 129 -6.17 -21.45 13.94
C VAL A 129 -6.91 -20.82 12.77
N ARG A 130 -6.18 -20.34 11.75
CA ARG A 130 -6.76 -19.70 10.56
C ARG A 130 -5.82 -19.86 9.38
N THR A 131 -6.38 -20.02 8.19
CA THR A 131 -5.68 -19.98 6.91
C THR A 131 -6.38 -18.95 6.04
N GLU A 132 -5.62 -18.04 5.45
CA GLU A 132 -6.11 -17.07 4.47
C GLU A 132 -5.40 -17.30 3.13
N HIS A 133 -6.12 -17.17 2.03
CA HIS A 133 -5.49 -17.13 0.72
C HIS A 133 -4.81 -15.77 0.52
N LEU A 134 -3.62 -15.78 -0.06
CA LEU A 134 -2.90 -14.55 -0.43
C LEU A 134 -3.48 -14.03 -1.74
N VAL A 135 -4.56 -13.24 -1.62
CA VAL A 135 -5.27 -12.64 -2.76
C VAL A 135 -5.08 -11.13 -2.72
N PHE A 136 -4.58 -10.57 -3.82
CA PHE A 136 -4.50 -9.12 -3.96
C PHE A 136 -5.85 -8.53 -4.38
N SER A 137 -6.18 -7.36 -3.84
CA SER A 137 -7.35 -6.61 -4.28
C SER A 137 -7.17 -6.14 -5.73
N GLU A 138 -8.24 -6.23 -6.50
CA GLU A 138 -8.38 -5.57 -7.81
C GLU A 138 -9.31 -4.36 -7.72
N LYS A 139 -9.81 -4.01 -6.52
CA LYS A 139 -10.74 -2.90 -6.34
C LYS A 139 -10.02 -1.56 -6.36
N ILE A 140 -10.80 -0.53 -6.71
CA ILE A 140 -10.31 0.84 -6.68
C ILE A 140 -10.11 1.25 -5.21
N ASN A 141 -8.92 1.75 -4.91
CA ASN A 141 -8.53 2.32 -3.62
C ASN A 141 -8.06 3.77 -3.82
N MET A 142 -7.88 4.51 -2.72
CA MET A 142 -7.47 5.91 -2.75
C MET A 142 -6.04 6.09 -3.25
N SER A 143 -5.16 5.14 -2.94
CA SER A 143 -3.71 5.23 -3.15
C SER A 143 -3.21 4.64 -4.47
N THR A 144 -4.08 4.01 -5.28
CA THR A 144 -3.72 3.16 -6.42
C THR A 144 -2.73 2.04 -6.07
N ASP A 145 -2.70 1.60 -4.81
CA ASP A 145 -1.73 0.61 -4.34
C ASP A 145 -2.10 -0.80 -4.82
N PRO A 146 -1.26 -1.47 -5.64
CA PRO A 146 -1.54 -2.80 -6.14
C PRO A 146 -1.25 -3.92 -5.13
N LEU A 147 -0.74 -3.59 -3.94
CA LEU A 147 -0.18 -4.53 -2.98
C LEU A 147 -1.12 -4.88 -1.82
N LEU A 148 -2.35 -4.37 -1.83
CA LEU A 148 -3.33 -4.65 -0.80
C LEU A 148 -3.80 -6.10 -0.89
N ILE A 149 -3.74 -6.82 0.23
CA ILE A 149 -4.17 -8.21 0.36
C ILE A 149 -5.56 -8.25 1.02
N VAL A 150 -6.44 -9.09 0.49
CA VAL A 150 -7.83 -9.22 0.96
C VAL A 150 -8.01 -10.58 1.60
N TYR A 151 -8.53 -10.58 2.83
CA TYR A 151 -8.90 -11.79 3.55
C TYR A 151 -10.31 -12.27 3.21
N SER A 152 -10.59 -13.53 3.56
CA SER A 152 -11.88 -14.18 3.32
C SER A 152 -13.05 -13.43 3.95
N ASN A 153 -12.81 -12.71 5.05
CA ASN A 153 -13.79 -11.85 5.72
C ASN A 153 -13.85 -10.42 5.15
N ARG A 154 -13.23 -10.18 3.99
CA ARG A 154 -13.13 -8.90 3.28
C ARG A 154 -12.24 -7.85 3.94
N GLU A 155 -11.55 -8.16 5.03
CA GLU A 155 -10.54 -7.26 5.57
C GLU A 155 -9.41 -7.04 4.56
N VAL A 156 -8.96 -5.81 4.44
CA VAL A 156 -7.87 -5.40 3.55
C VAL A 156 -6.67 -5.03 4.39
N TRP A 157 -5.52 -5.59 4.02
CA TRP A 157 -4.26 -5.44 4.74
C TRP A 157 -3.14 -5.07 3.80
N GLU A 158 -2.27 -4.15 4.23
CA GLU A 158 -0.97 -3.90 3.61
C GLU A 158 0.10 -4.65 4.39
N TYR A 159 0.98 -5.34 3.66
CA TYR A 159 2.14 -6.03 4.21
C TYR A 159 3.42 -5.42 3.68
N TYR A 160 4.40 -5.21 4.56
CA TYR A 160 5.75 -4.82 4.15
C TYR A 160 6.78 -5.20 5.21
N VAL A 161 8.03 -5.42 4.80
CA VAL A 161 9.14 -5.56 5.73
C VAL A 161 9.72 -4.18 5.99
N ASP A 162 9.72 -3.76 7.25
CA ASP A 162 10.32 -2.51 7.67
C ASP A 162 11.85 -2.58 7.55
N GLU A 163 12.44 -1.70 6.75
CA GLU A 163 13.88 -1.76 6.43
C GLU A 163 14.77 -1.50 7.64
N ILE A 164 14.27 -0.77 8.64
CA ILE A 164 15.04 -0.40 9.83
C ILE A 164 15.07 -1.56 10.85
N SER A 165 13.92 -2.12 11.17
CA SER A 165 13.78 -3.17 12.18
C SER A 165 13.89 -4.59 11.62
N GLY A 166 13.72 -4.76 10.31
CA GLY A 166 13.60 -6.07 9.66
C GLY A 166 12.30 -6.81 10.02
N ASN A 167 11.38 -6.17 10.73
CA ASN A 167 10.10 -6.75 11.10
C ASN A 167 9.13 -6.72 9.92
N LEU A 168 8.35 -7.77 9.78
CA LEU A 168 7.16 -7.74 8.95
C LEU A 168 6.09 -6.91 9.66
N ILE A 169 5.53 -5.94 8.94
CA ILE A 169 4.41 -5.13 9.38
C ILE A 169 3.17 -5.56 8.60
N ALA A 170 2.10 -5.81 9.33
CA ALA A 170 0.74 -5.91 8.81
C ALA A 170 -0.04 -4.68 9.26
N TYR A 171 -0.52 -3.90 8.30
CA TYR A 171 -1.29 -2.68 8.54
C TYR A 171 -2.71 -2.88 8.01
N TYR A 172 -3.69 -2.77 8.90
CA TYR A 172 -5.09 -2.85 8.50
C TYR A 172 -5.45 -1.61 7.69
N VAL A 173 -6.06 -1.78 6.53
CA VAL A 173 -6.44 -0.66 5.64
C VAL A 173 -7.93 -0.38 5.75
N GLY A 174 -8.76 -1.42 5.75
CA GLY A 174 -10.20 -1.29 5.70
C GLY A 174 -10.89 -2.59 5.29
N GLU A 175 -12.04 -2.47 4.62
CA GLU A 175 -12.81 -3.61 4.12
C GLU A 175 -13.13 -3.47 2.63
N GLU A 176 -13.08 -4.57 1.90
CA GLU A 176 -13.45 -4.62 0.49
C GLU A 176 -14.96 -4.80 0.31
N ASN A 177 -15.57 -3.97 -0.53
CA ASN A 177 -16.95 -4.13 -0.97
C ASN A 177 -17.02 -4.38 -2.50
N GLU A 178 -18.22 -4.37 -3.07
CA GLU A 178 -18.42 -4.70 -4.48
C GLU A 178 -17.70 -3.74 -5.44
N GLU A 179 -17.49 -2.49 -5.04
CA GLU A 179 -16.96 -1.42 -5.92
C GLU A 179 -15.59 -0.90 -5.48
N THR A 180 -15.33 -0.83 -4.18
CA THR A 180 -14.16 -0.13 -3.61
C THR A 180 -13.72 -0.73 -2.26
N ILE A 181 -12.71 -0.10 -1.65
CA ILE A 181 -12.21 -0.40 -0.30
C ILE A 181 -12.64 0.73 0.62
N SER A 182 -13.37 0.42 1.68
CA SER A 182 -13.69 1.39 2.73
C SER A 182 -12.48 1.57 3.64
N GLU A 183 -11.61 2.51 3.28
CA GLU A 183 -10.37 2.80 4.02
C GLU A 183 -10.67 3.55 5.33
N LEU A 184 -10.00 3.14 6.42
CA LEU A 184 -9.97 3.92 7.65
C LEU A 184 -8.99 5.08 7.52
N ALA A 185 -9.43 6.29 7.88
CA ALA A 185 -8.60 7.50 7.80
C ALA A 185 -7.53 7.57 8.91
N CYS A 186 -7.77 6.98 10.08
CA CYS A 186 -6.83 6.96 11.20
C CYS A 186 -7.17 5.87 12.22
N GLY A 187 -6.18 5.53 13.06
CA GLY A 187 -6.37 4.57 14.17
C GLY A 187 -6.30 3.11 13.73
N ASN A 188 -5.83 2.86 12.51
CA ASN A 188 -5.72 1.54 11.92
C ASN A 188 -4.81 0.64 12.77
N PRO A 189 -5.27 -0.58 13.11
CA PRO A 189 -4.43 -1.57 13.76
C PRO A 189 -3.16 -1.85 12.96
N LYS A 190 -2.01 -1.79 13.64
CA LYS A 190 -0.71 -2.19 13.12
C LYS A 190 -0.19 -3.35 13.96
N VAL A 191 0.21 -4.41 13.28
CA VAL A 191 0.85 -5.58 13.92
C VAL A 191 2.26 -5.73 13.37
N ALA A 192 3.23 -5.91 14.27
CA ALA A 192 4.60 -6.20 13.90
C ALA A 192 4.94 -7.66 14.21
N TYR A 193 5.78 -8.26 13.37
CA TYR A 193 6.28 -9.62 13.54
C TYR A 193 7.79 -9.66 13.28
N PHE A 194 8.53 -10.43 14.07
CA PHE A 194 9.95 -10.68 13.82
C PHE A 194 10.14 -12.03 13.12
N LYS A 195 11.15 -12.11 12.25
CA LYS A 195 11.42 -13.30 11.46
C LYS A 195 11.96 -14.43 12.34
N LEU A 196 11.40 -15.62 12.20
CA LEU A 196 11.94 -16.85 12.78
C LEU A 196 12.99 -17.43 11.82
N GLN A 197 14.09 -17.95 12.37
CA GLN A 197 15.16 -18.60 11.60
C GLN A 197 14.65 -19.84 10.87
#